data_AF-A0A7S2EIH5-F1
#
_entry.id   AF-A0A7S2EIH5-F1
#
_cell.length_a   1.000
_cell.length_b   1.000
_cell.length_c   1.000
_cell.angle_alpha   90.00
_cell.angle_beta   90.00
_cell.angle_gamma   90.00
#
_symmetry.space_group_name_H-M   'P 1'
#
loop_
_entity.id
_entity.type
_entity.pdbx_description
1 polymer ?
#
loop_
_entity_poly.entity_id
_entity_poly.type
_entity_poly.pdbx_seq_one_letter_code
_entity_poly.pdbx_strand_id
1 'polypeptide(L)'
;SSSSSPSPMYAAQQSHDLLSALEQNYDTSKETSTLVPNASLYNLVLRSYANASSTEAANQAQSVLHNMMKRCRTHYENFPTKKRIPVPSPVPAPNIISFNTVIHAWAKSGDINAGYHAEHVLFLMEEWNFQLD
;
A
#
# COMPACT_ATOMS: atom_id res chain seq x y z
N SER A 1 -23.25 21.98 -19.89
CA SER A 1 -21.80 21.71 -19.78
C SER A 1 -21.46 21.39 -18.34
N SER A 2 -21.77 20.16 -17.91
CA SER A 2 -21.36 19.64 -16.62
C SER A 2 -20.09 18.82 -16.83
N SER A 3 -18.94 19.44 -16.62
CA SER A 3 -17.68 18.71 -16.43
C SER A 3 -17.79 17.92 -15.12
N SER A 4 -18.40 16.74 -15.19
CA SER A 4 -18.50 15.80 -14.09
C SER A 4 -17.10 15.31 -13.77
N SER A 5 -16.45 15.96 -12.80
CA SER A 5 -15.19 15.48 -12.23
C SER A 5 -15.37 14.02 -11.82
N PRO A 6 -14.43 13.12 -12.17
CA PRO A 6 -14.53 11.73 -11.78
C PRO A 6 -14.68 11.61 -10.27
N SER A 7 -15.53 10.67 -9.82
CA SER A 7 -15.68 10.37 -8.39
C SER A 7 -14.31 10.09 -7.76
N PRO A 8 -14.04 10.56 -6.52
CA PRO A 8 -12.79 10.27 -5.81
C PRO A 8 -12.43 8.78 -5.80
N MET A 9 -13.43 7.89 -5.71
CA MET A 9 -13.25 6.44 -5.76
C MET A 9 -12.77 5.97 -7.15
N TYR A 10 -13.30 6.55 -8.22
CA TYR A 10 -12.88 6.22 -9.58
C TYR A 10 -11.43 6.66 -9.83
N ALA A 11 -11.05 7.86 -9.38
CA ALA A 11 -9.67 8.32 -9.47
C ALA A 11 -8.71 7.43 -8.66
N ALA A 12 -9.14 6.97 -7.48
CA ALA A 12 -8.37 6.01 -6.69
C ALA A 12 -8.18 4.68 -7.42
N GLN A 13 -9.25 4.15 -8.03
CA GLN A 13 -9.17 2.91 -8.81
C GLN A 13 -8.21 3.03 -9.98
N GLN A 14 -8.27 4.11 -10.76
CA GLN A 14 -7.32 4.34 -11.86
C GLN A 14 -5.86 4.37 -11.38
N SER A 15 -5.59 4.95 -10.21
CA SER A 15 -4.24 4.93 -9.62
C SER A 15 -3.81 3.53 -9.17
N HIS A 16 -4.74 2.72 -8.67
CA HIS A 16 -4.50 1.33 -8.28
C HIS A 16 -4.26 0.43 -9.50
N ASP A 17 -4.99 0.65 -10.60
CA ASP A 17 -4.80 -0.12 -11.83
C ASP A 17 -3.39 0.12 -12.41
N LEU A 18 -2.89 1.35 -12.34
CA LEU A 18 -1.51 1.68 -12.72
C LEU A 18 -0.48 0.95 -11.84
N LEU A 19 -0.70 0.94 -10.52
CA LEU A 19 0.15 0.21 -9.58
C LEU A 19 0.16 -1.29 -9.90
N SER A 20 -1.01 -1.89 -10.11
CA SER A 20 -1.17 -3.30 -10.45
C SER A 20 -0.46 -3.67 -11.76
N ALA A 21 -0.55 -2.81 -12.79
CA ALA A 21 0.16 -3.02 -14.04
C ALA A 21 1.70 -2.99 -13.85
N LEU A 22 2.21 -2.07 -13.02
CA LEU A 22 3.63 -1.99 -12.70
C LEU A 22 4.11 -3.19 -11.88
N GLU A 23 3.30 -3.67 -10.93
CA GLU A 23 3.58 -4.91 -10.18
C GLU A 23 3.65 -6.12 -11.11
N GLN A 24 2.65 -6.29 -11.99
CA GLN A 24 2.60 -7.40 -12.93
C GLN A 24 3.78 -7.39 -13.91
N ASN A 25 4.17 -6.21 -14.38
CA ASN A 25 5.35 -6.05 -15.24
C ASN A 25 6.62 -6.48 -14.51
N TYR A 26 6.81 -6.05 -13.26
CA TYR A 26 7.96 -6.45 -12.46
C TYR A 26 8.00 -7.96 -12.20
N ASP A 27 6.87 -8.56 -11.81
CA ASP A 27 6.77 -9.98 -11.51
C ASP A 27 7.04 -10.86 -12.74
N THR A 28 6.61 -10.40 -13.92
CA THR A 28 6.80 -11.11 -15.19
C THR A 28 8.23 -10.99 -15.70
N SER A 29 8.85 -9.81 -15.56
CA SER A 29 10.16 -9.50 -16.16
C SER A 29 11.35 -9.85 -15.26
N LYS A 30 11.13 -10.43 -14.07
CA LYS A 30 12.12 -10.86 -13.05
C LYS A 30 13.51 -10.25 -13.28
N GLU A 31 13.71 -9.04 -12.76
CA GLU A 31 14.98 -8.30 -12.67
C GLU A 31 15.47 -7.52 -13.91
N THR A 32 14.81 -7.62 -15.07
CA THR A 32 15.21 -6.84 -16.27
C THR A 32 14.38 -5.58 -16.53
N SER A 33 13.23 -5.42 -15.86
CA SER A 33 12.40 -4.22 -15.99
C SER A 33 12.99 -3.06 -15.17
N THR A 34 13.23 -1.93 -15.82
CA THR A 34 13.66 -0.68 -15.18
C THR A 34 12.51 0.02 -14.42
N LEU A 35 11.27 -0.37 -14.71
CA LEU A 35 10.08 0.19 -14.09
C LEU A 35 9.62 -0.72 -12.95
N VAL A 36 9.93 -0.30 -11.72
CA VAL A 36 9.52 -0.97 -10.49
C VAL A 36 8.52 -0.09 -9.71
N PRO A 37 7.49 -0.67 -9.07
CA PRO A 37 6.70 0.06 -8.09
C PRO A 37 7.61 0.61 -6.98
N ASN A 38 7.45 1.88 -6.62
CA ASN A 38 8.18 2.51 -5.52
C ASN A 38 7.23 2.88 -4.37
N ALA A 39 7.78 3.15 -3.19
CA ALA A 39 6.99 3.48 -2.00
C ALA A 39 6.11 4.73 -2.21
N SER A 40 6.56 5.67 -3.04
CA SER A 40 5.78 6.88 -3.39
C SER A 40 4.51 6.54 -4.16
N LEU A 41 4.55 5.57 -5.08
CA LEU A 41 3.39 5.12 -5.85
C LEU A 41 2.37 4.39 -4.97
N TYR A 42 2.82 3.51 -4.09
CA TYR A 42 1.94 2.89 -3.08
C TYR A 42 1.26 3.97 -2.23
N ASN A 43 2.04 4.90 -1.68
CA ASN A 43 1.50 5.99 -0.86
C ASN A 43 0.53 6.89 -1.62
N LEU A 44 0.74 7.09 -2.93
CA LEU A 44 -0.21 7.80 -3.79
C LEU A 44 -1.56 7.07 -3.85
N VAL A 45 -1.55 5.76 -4.15
CA VAL A 45 -2.78 4.94 -4.20
C VAL A 45 -3.50 4.93 -2.85
N LEU A 46 -2.75 4.73 -1.76
CA LEU A 46 -3.30 4.77 -0.40
C LEU A 46 -3.99 6.12 -0.09
N ARG A 47 -3.35 7.23 -0.45
CA ARG A 47 -3.92 8.58 -0.26
C ARG A 47 -5.17 8.80 -1.10
N SER A 48 -5.19 8.31 -2.34
CA SER A 48 -6.37 8.40 -3.20
C SER A 48 -7.57 7.69 -2.57
N TYR A 49 -7.37 6.48 -2.03
CA TYR A 49 -8.42 5.76 -1.30
C TYR A 49 -8.81 6.46 0.01
N ALA A 50 -7.86 6.98 0.80
CA ALA A 50 -8.17 7.74 2.02
C ALA A 50 -8.99 9.03 1.73
N ASN A 51 -8.84 9.60 0.54
CA ASN A 51 -9.64 10.74 0.10
C ASN A 51 -11.05 10.37 -0.33
N ALA A 52 -11.26 9.16 -0.86
CA ALA A 52 -12.58 8.70 -1.28
C ALA A 52 -13.56 8.51 -0.12
N SER A 53 -13.07 8.37 1.12
CA SER A 53 -13.87 8.46 2.36
C SER A 53 -15.09 7.53 2.40
N SER A 54 -14.93 6.29 1.95
CA SER A 54 -15.95 5.25 2.02
C SER A 54 -15.39 3.97 2.63
N THR A 55 -16.26 3.09 3.14
CA THR A 55 -15.87 1.75 3.63
C THR A 55 -15.17 0.94 2.55
N GLU A 56 -15.64 0.99 1.31
CA GLU A 56 -15.00 0.30 0.19
C GLU A 56 -13.60 0.85 -0.05
N ALA A 57 -13.42 2.17 -0.02
CA ALA A 57 -12.12 2.78 -0.20
C ALA A 57 -11.14 2.41 0.93
N ALA A 58 -11.60 2.39 2.18
CA ALA A 58 -10.77 1.96 3.31
C ALA A 58 -10.34 0.49 3.21
N ASN A 59 -11.25 -0.40 2.77
CA ASN A 59 -10.91 -1.79 2.47
C ASN A 59 -9.87 -1.92 1.35
N GLN A 60 -9.99 -1.12 0.30
CA GLN A 60 -9.00 -1.10 -0.78
C GLN A 60 -7.64 -0.57 -0.28
N ALA A 61 -7.62 0.50 0.51
CA ALA A 61 -6.40 1.01 1.12
C ALA A 61 -5.70 -0.05 1.98
N GLN A 62 -6.45 -0.79 2.79
CA GLN A 62 -5.92 -1.89 3.59
C GLN A 62 -5.38 -3.03 2.72
N SER A 63 -6.08 -3.38 1.64
CA SER A 63 -5.63 -4.41 0.69
C SER A 63 -4.31 -4.03 0.01
N VAL A 64 -4.16 -2.77 -0.39
CA VAL A 64 -2.92 -2.24 -0.98
C VAL A 64 -1.76 -2.30 0.02
N LEU A 65 -1.97 -1.90 1.29
CA LEU A 65 -0.95 -2.01 2.33
C LEU A 65 -0.55 -3.46 2.59
N HIS A 66 -1.52 -4.37 2.67
CA HIS A 66 -1.26 -5.80 2.84
C HIS A 66 -0.43 -6.35 1.68
N ASN A 67 -0.76 -5.99 0.45
CA ASN A 67 0.01 -6.41 -0.73
C ASN A 67 1.46 -5.89 -0.66
N MET A 68 1.65 -4.62 -0.29
CA MET A 68 2.97 -4.02 -0.09
C MET A 68 3.80 -4.81 0.95
N MET A 69 3.21 -5.15 2.10
CA MET A 69 3.85 -5.98 3.14
C MET A 69 4.21 -7.37 2.63
N LYS A 70 3.27 -8.04 1.94
CA LYS A 70 3.44 -9.39 1.40
C LYS A 70 4.59 -9.44 0.40
N ARG A 71 4.61 -8.52 -0.58
CA ARG A 71 5.66 -8.45 -1.60
C ARG A 71 7.04 -8.22 -0.97
N CYS A 72 7.11 -7.33 0.01
CA CYS A 72 8.33 -7.05 0.75
C CYS A 72 8.84 -8.31 1.50
N ARG A 73 7.96 -9.02 2.21
CA ARG A 73 8.30 -10.28 2.90
C ARG A 73 8.76 -11.37 1.93
N THR A 74 8.01 -11.62 0.86
CA THR A 74 8.34 -12.63 -0.15
C THR A 74 9.68 -12.34 -0.81
N HIS A 75 10.03 -11.07 -1.03
CA HIS A 75 11.35 -10.71 -1.54
C HIS A 75 12.47 -11.16 -0.59
N TYR A 76 12.38 -10.84 0.71
CA TYR A 76 13.41 -11.23 1.67
C TYR A 76 13.47 -12.74 1.95
N GLU A 77 12.35 -13.45 1.90
CA GLU A 77 12.33 -14.91 2.00
C GLU A 77 13.08 -15.58 0.83
N ASN A 78 12.98 -15.02 -0.37
CA ASN A 78 13.67 -15.53 -1.56
C ASN A 78 15.15 -15.14 -1.62
N PHE A 79 15.56 -14.08 -0.92
CA PHE A 79 16.94 -13.62 -0.84
C PHE A 79 17.42 -13.56 0.63
N PRO A 80 17.63 -14.73 1.28
CA PRO A 80 18.05 -14.80 2.69
C PRO A 80 19.50 -14.37 2.85
N THR A 81 19.76 -13.06 2.70
CA THR A 81 21.03 -12.47 3.12
C THR A 81 20.99 -12.37 4.64
N LYS A 82 21.91 -13.06 5.33
CA LYS A 82 21.99 -13.17 6.79
C LYS A 82 22.25 -11.85 7.54
N LYS A 83 22.09 -10.69 6.91
CA LYS A 83 22.23 -9.39 7.54
C LYS A 83 21.16 -8.46 6.98
N ARG A 84 20.37 -7.92 7.92
CA ARG A 84 19.63 -6.64 7.90
C ARG A 84 19.44 -6.08 6.49
N ILE A 85 18.19 -6.10 6.03
CA ILE A 85 17.65 -5.41 4.84
C ILE A 85 18.75 -4.75 4.00
N PRO A 86 19.24 -5.40 2.93
CA PRO A 86 20.18 -4.77 2.03
C PRO A 86 19.55 -3.48 1.51
N VAL A 87 20.17 -2.35 1.81
CA VAL A 87 19.82 -1.06 1.21
C VAL A 87 20.60 -0.95 -0.10
N PRO A 88 19.97 -0.74 -1.27
CA PRO A 88 18.54 -0.57 -1.51
C PRO A 88 17.83 -1.89 -1.89
N SER A 89 16.79 -2.25 -1.16
CA SER A 89 15.85 -3.30 -1.57
C SER A 89 15.11 -2.84 -2.82
N PRO A 90 15.06 -3.66 -3.90
CA PRO A 90 14.30 -3.33 -5.10
C PRO A 90 12.77 -3.33 -4.84
N VAL A 91 12.32 -3.87 -3.71
CA VAL A 91 10.91 -3.94 -3.34
C VAL A 91 10.60 -2.88 -2.27
N PRO A 92 9.59 -2.03 -2.49
CA PRO A 92 9.27 -0.95 -1.57
C PRO A 92 8.64 -1.50 -0.28
N ALA A 93 9.28 -1.19 0.85
CA ALA A 93 8.75 -1.51 2.17
C ALA A 93 7.71 -0.46 2.62
N PRO A 94 6.61 -0.88 3.28
CA PRO A 94 5.71 0.05 3.92
C PRO A 94 6.45 0.83 5.03
N ASN A 95 6.09 2.10 5.18
CA ASN A 95 6.63 2.98 6.19
C ASN A 95 5.51 3.63 7.00
N ILE A 96 5.88 4.47 7.96
CA ILE A 96 4.94 5.19 8.83
C ILE A 96 3.86 5.95 8.02
N ILE A 97 4.22 6.50 6.85
CA ILE A 97 3.27 7.20 5.99
C ILE A 97 2.24 6.22 5.43
N SER A 98 2.64 5.03 4.99
CA SER A 98 1.75 4.00 4.47
C SER A 98 0.72 3.57 5.53
N PHE A 99 1.17 3.24 6.74
CA PHE A 99 0.30 2.84 7.85
C PHE A 99 -0.65 3.97 8.28
N ASN A 100 -0.12 5.17 8.52
CA ASN A 100 -0.94 6.33 8.92
C ASN A 100 -2.01 6.67 7.87
N THR A 101 -1.70 6.46 6.58
CA THR A 101 -2.67 6.72 5.52
C THR A 101 -3.84 5.72 5.57
N VAL A 102 -3.61 4.45 5.87
CA VAL A 102 -4.69 3.45 6.01
C VAL A 102 -5.49 3.67 7.29
N ILE A 103 -4.83 4.01 8.41
CA ILE A 103 -5.51 4.42 9.65
C ILE A 103 -6.44 5.60 9.37
N HIS A 104 -5.95 6.60 8.63
CA HIS A 104 -6.75 7.76 8.23
C HIS A 104 -7.91 7.39 7.29
N ALA A 105 -7.71 6.43 6.38
CA ALA A 105 -8.78 5.94 5.51
C ALA A 105 -9.92 5.29 6.32
N TRP A 106 -9.59 4.46 7.31
CA TRP A 106 -10.57 3.88 8.23
C TRP A 106 -11.28 4.94 9.07
N ALA A 107 -10.54 5.90 9.62
CA ALA A 107 -11.13 6.98 10.42
C ALA A 107 -12.16 7.81 9.63
N LYS A 108 -12.03 7.89 8.31
CA LYS A 108 -12.93 8.63 7.40
C LYS A 108 -13.98 7.77 6.70
N SER A 109 -13.97 6.45 6.89
CA SER A 109 -14.79 5.54 6.09
C SER A 109 -16.28 5.58 6.45
N GLY A 110 -16.61 6.01 7.67
CA GLY A 110 -17.96 5.90 8.23
C GLY A 110 -18.34 4.48 8.66
N ASP A 111 -17.39 3.54 8.63
CA ASP A 111 -17.62 2.17 9.07
C ASP A 111 -17.86 2.08 10.58
N ILE A 112 -18.79 1.23 11.01
CA ILE A 112 -19.13 1.04 12.43
C ILE A 112 -17.94 0.47 13.24
N ASN A 113 -17.07 -0.28 12.59
CA ASN A 113 -15.87 -0.88 13.16
C ASN A 113 -14.59 -0.13 12.76
N ALA A 114 -14.69 1.11 12.25
CA ALA A 114 -13.54 1.90 11.82
C ALA A 114 -12.43 1.98 12.90
N GLY A 115 -12.80 2.14 14.17
CA GLY A 115 -11.85 2.17 15.28
C GLY A 115 -11.08 0.85 15.45
N TYR A 116 -11.78 -0.27 15.37
CA TYR A 116 -11.17 -1.60 15.44
C TYR A 116 -10.21 -1.84 14.26
N HIS A 117 -10.61 -1.44 13.05
CA HIS A 117 -9.74 -1.53 11.88
C HIS A 117 -8.49 -0.65 12.00
N ALA A 118 -8.64 0.58 12.50
CA ALA A 118 -7.51 1.47 12.74
C ALA A 118 -6.53 0.90 13.78
N GLU A 119 -7.03 0.34 14.88
CA GLU A 119 -6.22 -0.33 15.91
C GLU A 119 -5.48 -1.54 15.32
N HIS A 120 -6.14 -2.36 14.51
CA HIS A 120 -5.50 -3.48 13.84
C HIS A 120 -4.35 -3.04 12.93
N VAL A 121 -4.52 -1.94 12.18
CA VAL A 121 -3.45 -1.40 11.33
C VAL A 121 -2.28 -0.86 12.17
N LEU A 122 -2.55 -0.28 13.33
CA LEU A 122 -1.51 0.15 14.27
C LEU A 122 -0.70 -1.06 14.81
N PHE A 123 -1.39 -2.14 15.20
CA PHE A 123 -0.72 -3.38 15.61
C PHE A 123 0.19 -3.93 14.50
N LEU A 124 -0.27 -3.91 13.23
CA LEU A 124 0.57 -4.32 12.09
C LEU A 124 1.80 -3.43 11.91
N MET A 125 1.70 -2.14 12.22
CA MET A 125 2.83 -1.20 12.15
C MET A 125 3.89 -1.54 13.21
N GLU A 126 3.46 -1.85 14.44
CA GLU A 126 4.37 -2.25 15.52
C GLU A 126 5.10 -3.54 15.17
N GLU A 127 4.35 -4.57 14.76
CA GLU A 127 4.91 -5.85 14.30
C GLU A 127 5.87 -5.69 13.12
N TRP A 128 5.57 -4.77 12.19
CA TRP A 128 6.45 -4.45 11.08
C TRP A 128 7.74 -3.79 11.55
N ASN A 129 7.67 -2.85 12.51
CA ASN A 129 8.84 -2.17 13.03
C ASN A 129 9.78 -3.12 13.81
N PHE A 130 9.23 -4.03 14.62
CA PHE A 130 10.02 -5.02 15.34
C PHE A 130 10.79 -5.98 14.42
N GLN A 131 10.36 -6.16 13.17
CA GLN A 131 11.10 -6.94 12.18
C GLN A 131 12.30 -6.18 11.58
N LEU A 132 12.41 -4.86 11.82
CA LEU A 132 13.46 -3.99 11.29
C LEU A 132 14.61 -3.71 12.28
N ASP A 133 14.38 -3.87 13.59
CA ASP A 133 15.36 -3.61 14.66
C ASP A 133 16.31 -4.79 14.89
#